data_AF-A0A950ES56-F1
#
_entry.id   AF-A0A950ES56-F1
#
_cell.length_a   1.000
_cell.length_b   1.000
_cell.length_c   1.000
_cell.angle_alpha   90.00
_cell.angle_beta   90.00
_cell.angle_gamma   90.00
#
_symmetry.space_group_name_H-M   'P 1'
#
loop_
_entity.id
_entity.type
_entity.pdbx_description
1 polymer ?
#
loop_
_entity_poly.entity_id
_entity_poly.type
_entity_poly.pdbx_seq_one_letter_code
_entity_poly.pdbx_strand_id
1 'polypeptide(L)'
;RTGNQHPVLGVEYQQNELSSTDRYFAKMGMQVRFFMPPNSVAPLAFYFHGDLLGDYTNLELIGTISTMETFQKIYRPEIYNANSAAGKLYQPSLKHQDYSLTQIVYDREERSQLAVKQGKFAQEHFIKPYGNVLEQWAATCAL
;
A
#
# COMPACT_ATOMS: atom_id res chain seq x y z
N ARG A 1 19.14 4.19 -2.55
CA ARG A 1 18.97 3.66 -3.91
C ARG A 1 20.00 2.56 -4.15
N THR A 2 19.59 1.41 -4.66
CA THR A 2 20.49 0.33 -5.11
C THR A 2 20.67 0.40 -6.64
N GLY A 3 21.42 -0.54 -7.21
CA GLY A 3 21.53 -0.69 -8.68
C GLY A 3 20.39 -1.49 -9.31
N ASN A 4 19.49 -2.06 -8.52
CA ASN A 4 18.39 -2.87 -9.03
C ASN A 4 17.29 -1.98 -9.62
N GLN A 5 16.85 -2.32 -10.84
CA GLN A 5 15.83 -1.60 -11.57
C GLN A 5 14.84 -2.58 -12.19
N HIS A 6 13.60 -2.51 -11.73
CA HIS A 6 12.48 -3.27 -12.25
C HIS A 6 11.71 -2.42 -13.29
N PRO A 7 11.21 -2.99 -14.40
CA PRO A 7 10.49 -2.22 -15.42
C PRO A 7 9.22 -1.54 -14.89
N VAL A 8 8.52 -2.17 -13.94
CA VAL A 8 7.27 -1.63 -13.36
C VAL A 8 7.51 -0.92 -12.02
N LEU A 9 8.29 -1.54 -11.13
CA LEU A 9 8.49 -1.01 -9.77
C LEU A 9 9.50 0.14 -9.79
N GLY A 10 10.27 0.28 -10.88
CA GLY A 10 11.33 1.26 -11.00
C GLY A 10 12.52 0.88 -10.15
N VAL A 11 13.07 1.86 -9.44
CA VAL A 11 14.38 1.74 -8.80
C VAL A 11 14.24 1.30 -7.35
N GLU A 12 15.03 0.32 -6.93
CA GLU A 12 15.02 -0.14 -5.54
C GLU A 12 15.75 0.81 -4.58
N TYR A 13 15.19 0.92 -3.38
CA TYR A 13 15.77 1.58 -2.22
C TYR A 13 15.88 0.57 -1.09
N GLN A 14 17.07 0.48 -0.49
CA GLN A 14 17.27 -0.33 0.70
C GLN A 14 17.08 0.56 1.92
N GLN A 15 16.33 0.06 2.90
CA GLN A 15 16.18 0.70 4.20
C GLN A 15 17.30 0.26 5.15
N ASN A 16 17.66 1.14 6.09
CA ASN A 16 18.67 0.84 7.09
C ASN A 16 18.05 0.14 8.33
N GLU A 17 16.78 0.40 8.62
CA GLU A 17 16.08 -0.12 9.80
C GLU A 17 14.60 -0.35 9.51
N LEU A 18 14.01 -1.34 10.19
CA LEU A 18 12.58 -1.66 10.08
C LEU A 18 11.73 -0.70 10.92
N SER A 19 10.67 -0.17 10.31
CA SER A 19 9.62 0.59 10.98
C SER A 19 8.69 -0.30 11.83
N SER A 20 7.84 0.32 12.64
CA SER A 20 6.79 -0.39 13.39
C SER A 20 5.80 -1.10 12.46
N THR A 21 5.48 -0.49 11.31
CA THR A 21 4.62 -1.09 10.28
C THR A 21 5.26 -2.32 9.65
N ASP A 22 6.56 -2.28 9.36
CA ASP A 22 7.28 -3.44 8.82
C ASP A 22 7.28 -4.60 9.81
N ARG A 23 7.54 -4.31 11.08
CA ARG A 23 7.48 -5.32 12.15
C ARG A 23 6.08 -5.89 12.34
N TYR A 24 5.04 -5.08 12.12
CA TYR A 24 3.66 -5.54 12.20
C TYR A 24 3.35 -6.53 11.06
N PHE A 25 3.63 -6.16 9.81
CA PHE A 25 3.38 -7.05 8.66
C PHE A 25 4.28 -8.29 8.65
N ALA A 26 5.49 -8.20 9.21
CA ALA A 26 6.34 -9.37 9.41
C ALA A 26 5.68 -10.43 10.32
N LYS A 27 4.84 -10.04 11.28
CA LYS A 27 4.07 -11.01 12.09
C LYS A 27 3.04 -11.80 11.27
N MET A 28 2.65 -11.28 10.10
CA MET A 28 1.77 -11.94 9.13
C MET A 28 2.56 -12.71 8.06
N GLY A 29 3.86 -12.90 8.25
CA GLY A 29 4.74 -13.60 7.32
C GLY A 29 5.12 -12.79 6.08
N MET A 30 4.83 -11.48 6.06
CA MET A 30 5.14 -10.63 4.91
C MET A 30 6.56 -10.07 5.00
N GLN A 31 7.18 -9.89 3.84
CA GLN A 31 8.43 -9.17 3.67
C GLN A 31 8.15 -7.77 3.12
N VAL A 32 9.13 -6.87 3.19
CA VAL A 32 9.02 -5.52 2.64
C VAL A 32 10.22 -5.18 1.78
N ARG A 33 9.96 -4.57 0.62
CA ARG A 33 10.97 -3.94 -0.24
C ARG A 33 10.47 -2.57 -0.68
N PHE A 34 11.41 -1.67 -0.95
CA PHE A 34 11.07 -0.29 -1.32
C PHE A 34 11.50 -0.04 -2.74
N PHE A 35 10.55 0.42 -3.55
CA PHE A 35 10.80 0.73 -4.93
C PHE A 35 10.17 2.07 -5.26
N MET A 36 10.84 2.85 -6.11
CA MET A 36 10.31 4.10 -6.63
C MET A 36 9.88 3.88 -8.09
N PRO A 37 8.57 3.69 -8.34
CA PRO A 37 8.05 3.54 -9.69
C PRO A 37 8.42 4.70 -10.61
N PRO A 38 8.47 4.47 -11.93
CA PRO A 38 8.63 5.57 -12.88
C PRO A 38 7.58 6.66 -12.64
N ASN A 39 8.02 7.92 -12.68
CA ASN A 39 7.20 9.12 -12.45
C ASN A 39 6.67 9.33 -11.03
N SER A 40 7.00 8.45 -10.07
CA SER A 40 6.79 8.77 -8.65
C SER A 40 7.93 9.65 -8.12
N VAL A 41 7.67 10.36 -7.03
CA VAL A 41 8.65 11.26 -6.40
C VAL A 41 9.30 10.66 -5.16
N ALA A 42 8.77 9.55 -4.63
CA ALA A 42 9.33 8.85 -3.47
C ALA A 42 9.15 7.33 -3.57
N PRO A 43 10.01 6.54 -2.91
CA PRO A 43 9.86 5.08 -2.85
C PRO A 43 8.60 4.67 -2.09
N LEU A 44 7.86 3.71 -2.65
CA LEU A 44 6.74 3.03 -2.01
C LEU A 44 7.23 1.77 -1.28
N ALA A 45 6.60 1.44 -0.16
CA ALA A 45 6.79 0.17 0.52
C ALA A 45 5.88 -0.90 -0.12
N PHE A 46 6.46 -1.98 -0.60
CA PHE A 46 5.75 -3.14 -1.11
C PHE A 46 5.85 -4.25 -0.09
N TYR A 47 4.72 -4.59 0.54
CA TYR A 47 4.60 -5.74 1.42
C TYR A 47 4.11 -6.94 0.60
N PHE A 48 4.80 -8.06 0.68
CA PHE A 48 4.54 -9.23 -0.16
C PHE A 48 4.86 -10.55 0.56
N HIS A 49 4.37 -11.65 -0.01
CA HIS A 49 4.78 -13.00 0.31
C HIS A 49 5.61 -13.56 -0.87
N GLY A 50 6.49 -14.53 -0.61
CA GLY A 50 7.32 -15.12 -1.67
C GLY A 50 8.39 -14.17 -2.22
N ASP A 51 8.54 -14.11 -3.54
CA ASP A 51 9.45 -13.22 -4.26
C ASP A 51 8.70 -12.13 -5.04
N LEU A 52 8.80 -10.89 -4.57
CA LEU A 52 8.19 -9.71 -5.21
C LEU A 52 8.50 -9.57 -6.71
N LEU A 53 9.70 -9.98 -7.15
CA LEU A 53 10.14 -9.76 -8.54
C LEU A 53 9.83 -10.94 -9.46
N GLY A 54 9.60 -12.13 -8.90
CA GLY A 54 9.38 -13.37 -9.65
C GLY A 54 7.93 -13.84 -9.62
N ASP A 55 7.23 -13.67 -8.50
CA ASP A 55 5.92 -14.28 -8.25
C ASP A 55 4.76 -13.40 -8.69
N TYR A 56 5.00 -12.11 -8.99
CA TYR A 56 3.98 -11.15 -9.38
C TYR A 56 4.17 -10.72 -10.83
N THR A 57 3.08 -10.76 -11.59
CA THR A 57 3.07 -10.27 -12.96
C THR A 57 3.15 -8.75 -13.01
N ASN A 58 3.66 -8.22 -14.13
CA ASN A 58 3.67 -6.78 -14.36
C ASN A 58 2.28 -6.14 -14.23
N LEU A 59 1.22 -6.83 -14.64
CA LEU A 59 -0.15 -6.30 -14.56
C LEU A 59 -0.63 -6.17 -13.11
N GLU A 60 -0.35 -7.17 -12.26
CA GLU A 60 -0.67 -7.12 -10.83
C GLU A 60 0.05 -5.95 -10.16
N LEU A 61 1.35 -5.80 -10.42
CA LEU A 61 2.17 -4.72 -9.88
C LEU A 61 1.68 -3.34 -10.36
N ILE A 62 1.35 -3.20 -11.65
CA ILE A 62 0.75 -1.97 -12.19
C ILE A 62 -0.57 -1.66 -11.48
N GLY A 63 -1.47 -2.64 -11.35
CA GLY A 63 -2.76 -2.45 -10.66
C GLY A 63 -2.61 -2.01 -9.21
N THR A 64 -1.67 -2.61 -8.47
CA THR A 64 -1.34 -2.19 -7.11
C THR A 64 -0.81 -0.75 -7.06
N ILE A 65 0.11 -0.39 -7.95
CA ILE A 65 0.64 0.99 -8.01
C ILE A 65 -0.48 1.98 -8.36
N SER A 66 -1.26 1.71 -9.40
CA SER A 66 -2.34 2.60 -9.87
C SER A 66 -3.41 2.86 -8.81
N THR A 67 -3.68 1.88 -7.94
CA THR A 67 -4.61 2.07 -6.83
C THR A 67 -3.96 2.77 -5.64
N MET A 68 -2.69 2.52 -5.34
CA MET A 68 -2.05 3.09 -4.14
C MET A 68 -1.49 4.50 -4.35
N GLU A 69 -1.03 4.86 -5.55
CA GLU A 69 -0.35 6.13 -5.82
C GLU A 69 -1.19 7.34 -5.42
N THR A 70 -2.45 7.39 -5.87
CA THR A 70 -3.36 8.49 -5.52
C THR A 70 -3.65 8.54 -4.02
N PHE A 71 -3.86 7.39 -3.37
CA PHE A 71 -4.07 7.36 -1.92
C PHE A 71 -2.84 7.89 -1.17
N GLN A 72 -1.64 7.50 -1.57
CA GLN A 72 -0.42 7.99 -0.94
C GLN A 72 -0.27 9.51 -1.06
N LYS A 73 -0.57 10.08 -2.24
CA LYS A 73 -0.56 11.53 -2.46
C LYS A 73 -1.58 12.26 -1.59
N ILE A 74 -2.77 11.69 -1.37
CA ILE A 74 -3.81 12.30 -0.52
C ILE A 74 -3.42 12.23 0.97
N TYR A 75 -2.89 11.09 1.44
CA TYR A 75 -2.66 10.86 2.87
C TYR A 75 -1.33 11.41 3.39
N ARG A 76 -0.31 11.45 2.54
CA ARG A 76 1.07 11.86 2.87
C ARG A 76 1.67 12.67 1.72
N PRO A 77 1.05 13.80 1.34
CA PRO A 77 1.52 14.63 0.23
C PRO A 77 2.94 15.15 0.45
N GLU A 78 3.37 15.35 1.71
CA GLU A 78 4.71 15.80 2.08
C GLU A 78 5.82 14.86 1.55
N ILE A 79 5.48 13.58 1.36
CA ILE A 79 6.38 12.52 0.89
C ILE A 79 6.09 12.19 -0.57
N TYR A 80 4.83 11.88 -0.90
CA TYR A 80 4.46 11.28 -2.19
C TYR A 80 3.93 12.27 -3.23
N ASN A 81 3.70 13.52 -2.84
CA ASN A 81 3.36 14.61 -3.74
C ASN A 81 4.30 15.82 -3.55
N ALA A 82 5.54 15.54 -3.10
CA ALA A 82 6.62 16.49 -3.05
C ALA A 82 6.98 17.00 -4.46
N ASN A 83 7.38 18.26 -4.57
CA ASN A 83 7.75 18.85 -5.87
C ASN A 83 9.16 18.47 -6.32
N SER A 84 9.90 17.73 -5.49
CA SER A 84 11.22 17.17 -5.79
C SER A 84 11.23 15.65 -5.59
N ALA A 85 11.92 14.96 -6.50
CA ALA A 85 12.07 13.51 -6.44
C ALA A 85 13.15 13.09 -5.44
N ALA A 86 12.97 11.91 -4.84
CA ALA A 86 13.91 11.31 -3.92
C ALA A 86 15.31 11.13 -4.55
N GLY A 87 16.34 11.62 -3.85
CA GLY A 87 17.73 11.49 -4.25
C GLY A 87 18.28 10.06 -4.11
N LYS A 88 19.61 9.91 -4.25
CA LYS A 88 20.31 8.62 -4.04
C LYS A 88 20.10 8.07 -2.63
N LEU A 89 20.15 8.97 -1.65
CA LEU A 89 19.77 8.76 -0.27
C LEU A 89 18.50 9.59 -0.03
N TYR A 90 17.54 9.01 0.66
CA TYR A 90 16.25 9.63 0.89
C TYR A 90 15.78 9.35 2.30
N GLN A 91 15.38 10.41 3.00
CA GLN A 91 14.75 10.33 4.31
C GLN A 91 13.42 11.07 4.24
N PRO A 92 12.29 10.36 4.31
CA PRO A 92 10.97 11.00 4.27
C PRO A 92 10.76 11.85 5.53
N SER A 93 10.05 12.97 5.38
CA SER A 93 9.72 13.86 6.50
C SER A 93 8.31 14.42 6.35
N LEU A 94 7.49 14.25 7.39
CA LEU A 94 6.17 14.87 7.48
C LEU A 94 6.21 16.38 7.70
N LYS A 95 7.40 16.95 7.88
CA LYS A 95 7.62 18.40 8.00
C LYS A 95 8.13 19.02 6.70
N HIS A 96 8.28 18.23 5.63
CA HIS A 96 8.67 18.74 4.33
C HIS A 96 7.60 19.71 3.82
N GLN A 97 8.00 20.92 3.42
CA GLN A 97 7.05 21.98 3.04
C GLN A 97 6.87 22.12 1.52
N ASP A 98 7.82 21.62 0.73
CA ASP A 98 7.79 21.74 -0.73
C ASP A 98 7.00 20.57 -1.35
N TYR A 99 5.67 20.65 -1.22
CA TYR A 99 4.75 19.68 -1.80
C TYR A 99 3.48 20.37 -2.27
N SER A 100 2.74 19.67 -3.13
CA SER A 100 1.43 20.12 -3.59
C SER A 100 0.33 19.35 -2.88
N LEU A 101 -0.76 20.01 -2.49
CA LEU A 101 -1.96 19.33 -2.01
C LEU A 101 -2.80 18.85 -3.18
N THR A 102 -3.45 17.70 -3.02
CA THR A 102 -4.49 17.26 -3.95
C THR A 102 -5.75 18.11 -3.75
N GLN A 103 -6.54 18.31 -4.81
CA GLN A 103 -7.89 18.92 -4.70
C GLN A 103 -8.94 17.95 -4.13
N ILE A 104 -8.51 16.76 -3.70
CA ILE A 104 -9.34 15.71 -3.13
C ILE A 104 -9.28 15.85 -1.60
N VAL A 105 -10.44 16.01 -0.98
CA VAL A 105 -10.58 16.02 0.48
C VAL A 105 -10.94 14.62 0.94
N TYR A 106 -10.12 14.07 1.85
CA TYR A 106 -10.44 12.81 2.50
C TYR A 106 -11.30 13.04 3.74
N ASP A 107 -12.62 12.94 3.57
CA ASP A 107 -13.58 13.07 4.66
C ASP A 107 -13.55 11.84 5.58
N ARG A 108 -12.91 12.00 6.74
CA ARG A 108 -12.76 10.94 7.73
C ARG A 108 -14.05 10.63 8.46
N GLU A 109 -14.93 11.61 8.62
CA GLU A 109 -16.21 11.43 9.28
C GLU A 109 -17.12 10.60 8.39
N GLU A 110 -17.28 11.00 7.13
CA GLU A 110 -18.04 10.24 6.14
C GLU A 110 -17.50 8.82 6.00
N ARG A 111 -16.17 8.64 5.86
CA ARG A 111 -15.56 7.29 5.81
C ARG A 111 -15.95 6.44 7.02
N SER A 112 -15.96 7.03 8.21
CA SER A 112 -16.28 6.29 9.44
C SER A 112 -17.74 5.88 9.48
N GLN A 113 -18.65 6.74 9.04
CA GLN A 113 -20.07 6.43 8.92
C GLN A 113 -20.32 5.36 7.85
N LEU A 114 -19.67 5.46 6.69
CA LEU A 114 -19.78 4.50 5.59
C LEU A 114 -19.25 3.12 6.00
N ALA A 115 -18.12 3.04 6.71
CA ALA A 115 -17.57 1.76 7.17
C ALA A 115 -18.58 0.98 8.03
N VAL A 116 -19.30 1.66 8.94
CA VAL A 116 -20.35 1.03 9.75
C VAL A 116 -21.54 0.58 8.88
N LYS A 117 -21.98 1.44 7.95
CA LYS A 117 -23.10 1.12 7.04
C LYS A 117 -22.76 -0.09 6.15
N GLN A 118 -21.57 -0.11 5.56
CA GLN A 118 -21.07 -1.21 4.74
C GLN A 118 -20.95 -2.51 5.55
N GLY A 119 -20.45 -2.43 6.79
CA GLY A 119 -20.39 -3.58 7.69
C GLY A 119 -21.77 -4.16 7.99
N LYS A 120 -22.78 -3.33 8.29
CA LYS A 120 -24.16 -3.76 8.50
C LYS A 120 -24.77 -4.37 7.24
N PHE A 121 -24.57 -3.73 6.09
CA PHE A 121 -25.06 -4.24 4.81
C PHE A 121 -24.47 -5.61 4.47
N ALA A 122 -23.14 -5.77 4.60
CA ALA A 122 -22.47 -7.05 4.40
C ALA A 122 -22.98 -8.09 5.40
N GLN A 123 -23.18 -7.72 6.67
CA GLN A 123 -23.73 -8.62 7.68
C GLN A 123 -25.13 -9.14 7.29
N GLU A 124 -26.01 -8.26 6.83
CA GLU A 124 -27.41 -8.58 6.53
C GLU A 124 -27.58 -9.35 5.22
N HIS A 125 -26.82 -8.97 4.18
CA HIS A 125 -27.03 -9.49 2.83
C HIS A 125 -26.03 -10.57 2.41
N PHE A 126 -24.90 -10.71 3.10
CA PHE A 126 -23.86 -11.68 2.76
C PHE A 126 -23.55 -12.63 3.90
N ILE A 127 -23.21 -12.12 5.09
CA ILE A 127 -22.78 -12.98 6.21
C ILE A 127 -23.95 -13.79 6.78
N LYS A 128 -25.07 -13.17 7.17
CA LYS A 128 -26.21 -13.90 7.75
C LYS A 128 -26.84 -14.91 6.78
N PRO A 129 -27.11 -14.59 5.50
CA PRO A 129 -27.75 -15.53 4.59
C PRO A 129 -26.88 -16.72 4.22
N TYR A 130 -25.55 -16.53 4.17
CA TYR A 130 -24.60 -17.53 3.69
C TYR A 130 -23.64 -18.04 4.77
N GLY A 131 -23.90 -17.76 6.05
CA GLY A 131 -22.98 -18.05 7.16
C GLY A 131 -22.47 -19.49 7.18
N ASN A 132 -23.36 -20.47 7.08
CA ASN A 132 -22.97 -21.89 7.05
C ASN A 132 -22.06 -22.24 5.86
N VAL A 133 -22.33 -21.65 4.69
CA VAL A 133 -21.51 -21.88 3.48
C VAL A 133 -20.13 -21.25 3.65
N LEU A 134 -20.08 -20.02 4.20
CA LEU A 134 -18.83 -19.32 4.49
C LEU A 134 -18.00 -20.05 5.55
N GLU A 135 -18.63 -20.61 6.59
CA GLU A 135 -17.96 -21.42 7.62
C GLU A 135 -17.37 -22.70 7.05
N GLN A 136 -18.14 -23.44 6.24
CA GLN A 136 -17.64 -24.63 5.55
C GLN A 136 -16.47 -24.30 4.63
N TRP A 137 -16.59 -23.24 3.83
CA TRP A 137 -15.53 -22.77 2.95
C TRP A 137 -14.26 -22.39 3.74
N ALA A 138 -14.40 -21.61 4.82
CA ALA A 138 -13.27 -21.22 5.65
C ALA A 138 -12.55 -22.42 6.28
N ALA A 139 -13.29 -23.45 6.70
CA ALA A 139 -12.71 -24.70 7.22
C ALA A 139 -11.90 -25.46 6.17
N THR A 140 -12.23 -25.33 4.87
CA THR A 140 -11.46 -25.96 3.78
C THR A 140 -10.22 -25.16 3.36
N CYS A 141 -10.18 -23.85 3.63
CA CYS A 141 -9.03 -23.00 3.35
C CYS A 141 -7.97 -22.98 4.47
N ALA A 142 -8.29 -23.53 5.65
CA ALA A 142 -7.31 -23.75 6.70
C ALA A 142 -6.42 -24.96 6.34
N LEU A 143 -5.40 -24.71 5.51
CA LEU A 143 -4.28 -25.61 5.22
C LEU A 143 -2.96 -24.85 5.48
#